data_AF-A0AA35XVP6-F1
#
_entry.id   AF-A0AA35XVP6-F1
#
_cell.length_a   1.000
_cell.length_b   1.000
_cell.length_c   1.000
_cell.angle_alpha   90.00
_cell.angle_beta   90.00
_cell.angle_gamma   90.00
#
_symmetry.space_group_name_H-M   'P 1'
#
loop_
_entity.id
_entity.type
_entity.pdbx_description
1 polymer ?
#
loop_
_entity_poly.entity_id
_entity_poly.type
_entity_poly.pdbx_seq_one_letter_code
_entity_poly.pdbx_strand_id
1 'polypeptide(L)'
;MSPELPEIASHRMLLGVTARVLDALVGATSWHLGTAANKTRFGNALPVARDTVVTGLANPPDVIWSPTRLTVTPNDGTLTSGRVALAIFTLVLPVPDMV
;
A
#
# COMPACT_ATOMS: atom_id res chain seq x y z
N MET A 1 -3.12 -7.70 -18.86
CA MET A 1 -2.03 -7.77 -17.87
C MET A 1 -2.33 -6.70 -16.84
N SER A 2 -2.88 -7.08 -15.68
CA SER A 2 -3.17 -6.10 -14.61
C SER A 2 -1.83 -5.52 -14.15
N PRO A 3 -1.67 -4.19 -13.99
CA PRO A 3 -0.42 -3.63 -13.51
C PRO A 3 -0.10 -4.24 -12.13
N GLU A 4 1.06 -4.87 -11.99
CA GLU A 4 1.47 -5.46 -10.73
C GLU A 4 1.67 -4.34 -9.71
N LEU A 5 0.94 -4.41 -8.59
CA LEU A 5 1.09 -3.45 -7.51
C LEU A 5 2.52 -3.52 -6.96
N PRO A 6 3.08 -2.40 -6.47
CA PRO A 6 4.43 -2.37 -5.93
C PRO A 6 4.58 -3.33 -4.75
N GLU A 7 5.75 -3.97 -4.70
CA GLU A 7 6.11 -4.94 -3.68
C GLU A 7 7.02 -4.29 -2.63
N ILE A 8 6.80 -4.63 -1.36
CA ILE A 8 7.71 -4.28 -0.27
C ILE A 8 8.84 -5.31 -0.30
N ALA A 9 10.05 -4.87 -0.63
CA ALA A 9 11.22 -5.75 -0.69
C ALA A 9 11.61 -6.30 0.71
N SER A 10 12.23 -7.48 0.71
CA SER A 10 12.69 -8.15 1.93
C SER A 10 13.89 -7.46 2.59
N HIS A 11 14.14 -7.82 3.85
CA HIS A 11 15.19 -7.31 4.74
C HIS A 11 15.06 -5.81 5.01
N ARG A 12 13.82 -5.36 5.24
CA ARG A 12 13.49 -3.95 5.48
C ARG A 12 12.58 -3.81 6.70
N MET A 13 12.75 -2.70 7.41
CA MET A 13 11.80 -2.25 8.41
C MET A 13 10.78 -1.33 7.71
N LEU A 14 9.53 -1.78 7.63
CA LEU A 14 8.44 -1.02 7.04
C LEU A 14 7.93 0.05 8.01
N LEU A 15 7.91 1.29 7.55
CA LEU A 15 7.44 2.45 8.31
C LEU A 15 6.02 2.86 7.93
N GLY A 16 5.63 2.65 6.67
CA GLY A 16 4.30 2.96 6.19
C GLY A 16 4.21 3.02 4.67
N VAL A 17 3.00 3.23 4.19
CA VAL A 17 2.68 3.40 2.78
C VAL A 17 1.77 4.60 2.64
N THR A 18 2.10 5.49 1.70
CA THR A 18 1.21 6.59 1.32
C THR A 18 0.57 6.30 -0.03
N ALA A 19 -0.62 6.81 -0.24
CA ALA A 19 -1.32 6.70 -1.52
C ALA A 19 -1.94 8.02 -1.96
N ARG A 20 -2.09 8.19 -3.27
CA ARG A 20 -2.93 9.23 -3.87
C ARG A 20 -3.79 8.63 -4.98
N VAL A 21 -5.09 8.86 -4.93
CA VAL A 21 -6.00 8.51 -6.02
C VAL A 21 -5.79 9.51 -7.16
N LEU A 22 -5.22 9.05 -8.27
CA LEU A 22 -4.93 9.88 -9.44
C LEU A 22 -6.16 10.03 -10.35
N ASP A 23 -6.90 8.93 -10.51
CA ASP A 23 -8.17 8.88 -11.23
C ASP A 23 -9.19 8.21 -10.32
N ALA A 24 -10.40 8.79 -10.22
CA ALA A 24 -11.43 8.30 -9.31
C ALA A 24 -11.69 6.80 -9.49
N LEU A 25 -11.79 6.08 -8.38
CA LEU A 25 -12.04 4.64 -8.39
C LEU A 25 -13.53 4.40 -8.61
N VAL A 26 -13.87 3.49 -9.54
CA VAL A 26 -15.26 3.22 -9.93
C VAL A 26 -15.64 1.78 -9.59
N GLY A 27 -16.91 1.57 -9.23
CA GLY A 27 -17.48 0.24 -8.95
C GLY A 27 -17.44 -0.18 -7.47
N ALA A 28 -16.90 0.68 -6.60
CA ALA A 28 -16.97 0.59 -5.15
C ALA A 28 -17.26 1.98 -4.56
N THR A 29 -17.78 2.04 -3.34
CA THR A 29 -17.96 3.31 -2.62
C THR A 29 -16.77 3.63 -1.73
N SER A 30 -16.03 2.59 -1.29
CA SER A 30 -14.80 2.75 -0.51
C SER A 30 -13.83 1.59 -0.71
N TRP A 31 -12.59 1.77 -0.29
CA TRP A 31 -11.54 0.76 -0.41
C TRP A 31 -10.63 0.72 0.82
N HIS A 32 -9.76 -0.28 0.89
CA HIS A 32 -8.72 -0.39 1.89
C HIS A 32 -7.37 -0.74 1.26
N LEU A 33 -6.31 -0.36 1.96
CA LEU A 33 -4.92 -0.56 1.56
C LEU A 33 -4.20 -1.42 2.60
N GLY A 34 -3.56 -2.47 2.14
CA GLY A 34 -2.88 -3.40 3.04
C GLY A 34 -2.02 -4.41 2.33
N THR A 35 -1.88 -5.57 2.95
CA THR A 35 -1.25 -6.77 2.40
C THR A 35 -2.25 -7.92 2.45
N ALA A 36 -1.92 -9.06 1.84
CA ALA A 36 -2.78 -10.25 1.89
C ALA A 36 -3.08 -10.71 3.33
N ALA A 37 -2.11 -10.58 4.24
CA ALA A 37 -2.25 -10.98 5.65
C ALA A 37 -3.04 -9.97 6.49
N ASN A 38 -2.95 -8.68 6.15
CA ASN A 38 -3.71 -7.62 6.83
C ASN A 38 -4.15 -6.56 5.82
N LYS A 39 -5.39 -6.67 5.38
CA LYS A 39 -5.91 -5.89 4.26
C LYS A 39 -6.14 -4.41 4.59
N THR A 40 -6.39 -4.06 5.84
CA THR A 40 -6.68 -2.68 6.28
C THR A 40 -5.47 -1.99 6.90
N ARG A 41 -4.29 -2.62 6.80
CA ARG A 41 -3.07 -2.24 7.50
C ARG A 41 -2.65 -0.78 7.32
N PHE A 42 -2.88 -0.19 6.16
CA PHE A 42 -2.46 1.18 5.83
C PHE A 42 -3.66 2.13 5.65
N GLY A 43 -4.87 1.65 5.90
CA GLY A 43 -6.09 2.44 5.78
C GLY A 43 -7.31 1.59 5.48
N ASN A 44 -8.46 2.03 6.00
CA ASN A 44 -9.76 1.44 5.79
C ASN A 44 -10.80 2.52 5.46
N ALA A 45 -11.92 2.13 4.84
CA ALA A 45 -13.00 3.03 4.42
C ALA A 45 -12.49 4.26 3.65
N LEU A 46 -11.46 4.07 2.82
CA LEU A 46 -10.80 5.13 2.09
C LEU A 46 -11.73 5.65 0.97
N PRO A 47 -11.85 6.98 0.78
CA PRO A 47 -12.66 7.54 -0.29
C PRO A 47 -12.14 7.18 -1.68
N VAL A 48 -13.07 7.04 -2.64
CA VAL A 48 -12.77 6.71 -4.04
C VAL A 48 -12.50 7.94 -4.93
N ALA A 49 -12.74 9.15 -4.40
CA ALA A 49 -12.62 10.39 -5.15
C ALA A 49 -11.17 10.66 -5.60
N ARG A 50 -11.01 11.29 -6.77
CA ARG A 50 -9.72 11.81 -7.23
C ARG A 50 -9.11 12.74 -6.17
N ASP A 51 -7.79 12.70 -6.05
CA ASP A 51 -6.99 13.46 -5.09
C ASP A 51 -7.20 13.08 -3.62
N THR A 52 -7.90 11.98 -3.35
CA THR A 52 -7.85 11.35 -2.01
C THR A 52 -6.42 10.97 -1.68
N VAL A 53 -5.93 11.45 -0.54
CA VAL A 53 -4.59 11.16 0.00
C VAL A 53 -4.71 10.21 1.19
N VAL A 54 -3.80 9.25 1.27
CA VAL A 54 -3.70 8.27 2.35
C VAL A 54 -2.32 8.38 2.99
N THR A 55 -2.29 8.51 4.32
CA THR A 55 -1.05 8.47 5.12
C THR A 55 -1.09 7.24 6.02
N GLY A 56 -0.77 6.07 5.46
CA GLY A 56 -0.88 4.78 6.14
C GLY A 56 0.38 4.42 6.90
N LEU A 57 0.51 4.92 8.12
CA LEU A 57 1.61 4.53 9.02
C LEU A 57 1.51 3.05 9.40
N ALA A 58 2.63 2.34 9.37
CA ALA A 58 2.71 1.00 9.95
C ALA A 58 2.80 1.15 11.48
N ASN A 59 1.73 0.78 12.18
CA ASN A 59 1.67 0.81 13.64
C ASN A 59 1.28 -0.56 14.21
N PRO A 60 2.22 -1.33 14.78
CA PRO A 60 3.65 -1.02 14.90
C PRO A 60 4.40 -1.12 13.56
N PRO A 61 5.61 -0.53 13.45
CA PRO A 61 6.54 -0.84 12.37
C PRO A 61 6.79 -2.35 12.29
N ASP A 62 7.06 -2.88 11.09
CA ASP A 62 7.17 -4.32 10.87
C ASP A 62 8.37 -4.71 10.01
N VAL A 63 8.94 -5.87 10.32
CA VAL A 63 10.12 -6.38 9.62
C VAL A 63 9.68 -7.28 8.49
N ILE A 64 10.04 -6.91 7.27
CA ILE A 64 9.70 -7.64 6.07
C ILE A 64 10.82 -8.61 5.74
N TRP A 65 10.64 -9.90 6.06
CA TRP A 65 11.63 -10.95 5.79
C TRP A 65 11.50 -11.57 4.40
N SER A 66 10.30 -11.54 3.82
CA SER A 66 10.01 -12.00 2.47
C SER A 66 9.31 -10.89 1.67
N PRO A 67 9.55 -10.79 0.35
CA PRO A 67 8.85 -9.81 -0.47
C PRO A 67 7.33 -9.88 -0.26
N THR A 68 6.71 -8.73 0.01
CA THR A 68 5.30 -8.64 0.40
C THR A 68 4.57 -7.68 -0.50
N ARG A 69 3.60 -8.18 -1.27
CA ARG A 69 2.80 -7.36 -2.18
C ARG A 69 1.76 -6.51 -1.44
N LEU A 70 1.62 -5.28 -1.90
CA LEU A 70 0.50 -4.43 -1.51
C LEU A 70 -0.78 -4.86 -2.22
N THR A 71 -1.90 -4.68 -1.53
CA THR A 71 -3.24 -4.98 -2.03
C THR A 71 -4.12 -3.75 -1.86
N VAL A 72 -4.71 -3.31 -2.97
CA VAL A 72 -5.84 -2.38 -3.01
C VAL A 72 -7.09 -3.22 -3.14
N THR A 73 -8.05 -3.07 -2.22
CA THR A 73 -9.23 -3.93 -2.20
C THR A 73 -10.48 -3.09 -1.95
N PRO A 74 -11.54 -3.23 -2.75
CA PRO A 74 -12.81 -2.58 -2.48
C PRO A 74 -13.43 -3.12 -1.19
N ASN A 75 -14.08 -2.27 -0.41
CA ASN A 75 -14.91 -2.73 0.72
C ASN A 75 -16.24 -3.31 0.23
N ASP A 76 -16.70 -2.86 -0.93
CA ASP A 76 -17.97 -3.19 -1.53
C ASP A 76 -17.86 -3.22 -3.06
N GLY A 77 -18.68 -4.03 -3.72
CA GLY A 77 -18.64 -4.14 -5.18
C GLY A 77 -17.27 -4.58 -5.71
N THR A 78 -16.90 -4.07 -6.89
CA THR A 78 -15.67 -4.43 -7.60
C THR A 78 -15.07 -3.18 -8.23
N LEU A 79 -13.79 -2.93 -7.99
CA LEU A 79 -13.07 -1.86 -8.70
C LEU A 79 -12.97 -2.19 -10.18
N THR A 80 -13.64 -1.41 -11.03
CA THR A 80 -13.66 -1.61 -12.49
C THR A 80 -12.74 -0.66 -13.23
N SER A 81 -12.45 0.51 -12.65
CA SER A 81 -11.53 1.49 -13.22
C SER A 81 -10.96 2.43 -12.15
N GLY A 82 -9.97 3.23 -12.56
CA GLY A 82 -9.29 4.23 -11.75
C GLY A 82 -7.81 3.93 -11.55
N ARG A 83 -7.12 4.82 -10.84
CA ARG A 83 -5.66 4.76 -10.69
C ARG A 83 -5.23 5.28 -9.33
N VAL A 84 -4.34 4.54 -8.67
CA VAL A 84 -3.75 4.92 -7.38
C VAL A 84 -2.24 4.93 -7.52
N ALA A 85 -1.59 6.03 -7.12
CA ALA A 85 -0.16 6.09 -6.91
C ALA A 85 0.15 5.65 -5.47
N LEU A 86 1.19 4.81 -5.31
CA LEU A 86 1.62 4.29 -4.02
C LEU A 86 3.10 4.60 -3.82
N ALA A 87 3.47 4.99 -2.60
CA ALA A 87 4.86 5.14 -2.18
C ALA A 87 5.10 4.36 -0.89
N ILE A 88 6.18 3.58 -0.86
CA ILE A 88 6.54 2.69 0.25
C ILE A 88 7.73 3.30 0.99
N PHE A 89 7.60 3.45 2.30
CA PHE A 89 8.65 4.01 3.15
C PHE A 89 9.23 2.90 4.03
N THR A 90 10.53 2.65 3.85
CA THR A 90 11.27 1.62 4.59
C THR A 90 12.60 2.13 5.10
N LEU A 91 13.03 1.63 6.25
CA LEU A 91 14.43 1.69 6.69
C LEU A 91 15.15 0.41 6.24
N VAL A 92 16.40 0.57 5.79
CA VAL A 92 17.30 -0.52 5.39
C VAL A 92 18.53 -0.47 6.27
N LEU A 93 19.00 -1.63 6.72
CA LEU A 93 20.29 -1.76 7.38
C LEU A 93 21.33 -2.09 6.31
N PRO A 94 22.27 -1.17 6.00
CA PRO A 94 23.31 -1.46 5.03
C PRO A 94 24.25 -2.52 5.59
N VAL A 95 24.95 -3.20 4.69
CA VAL A 95 26.10 -4.00 5.10
C VAL A 95 27.18 -3.08 5.68
N PRO A 96 27.94 -3.52 6.70
CA PRO A 96 29.09 -2.76 7.19
C PRO A 96 30.05 -2.40 6.05
N ASP A 97 30.65 -1.22 6.14
CA ASP A 97 31.74 -0.87 5.25
C ASP A 97 32.97 -1.74 5.57
N MET A 98 33.80 -1.99 4.57
CA MET A 98 34.96 -2.91 4.66
C MET A 98 36.25 -2.21 5.11
N VAL A 99 36.16 -0.96 5.56
CA VAL A 99 37.28 -0.10 5.97
C VAL A 99 37.33 0.15 7.46
#